data_AF-A0A928K6U0-F1
#
_entry.id   AF-A0A928K6U0-F1
#
_cell.length_a   1.000
_cell.length_b   1.000
_cell.length_c   1.000
_cell.angle_alpha   90.00
_cell.angle_beta   90.00
_cell.angle_gamma   90.00
#
_symmetry.space_group_name_H-M   'P 1'
#
loop_
_entity.id
_entity.type
_entity.pdbx_description
1 polymer ?
#
loop_
_entity_poly.entity_id
_entity_poly.type
_entity_poly.pdbx_seq_one_letter_code
_entity_poly.pdbx_strand_id
1 'polypeptide(L)'
;MPFDRPIYYCIYPIYGMSPQEVSDALVHQNGDNYAFCSTDNVMVSDYDALAVYLQNENSDPSYQLHFFIIECDGGSVVIETQFISEMYEGLYAIMRECFNTFTMLENE
;
A
#
# COMPACT_ATOMS: atom_id res chain seq x y z
N MET A 1 -12.11 -24.58 -5.77
CA MET A 1 -13.21 -23.58 -5.77
C MET A 1 -12.56 -22.26 -6.13
N PRO A 2 -13.13 -21.46 -7.03
CA PRO A 2 -12.56 -20.15 -7.34
C PRO A 2 -12.62 -19.31 -6.06
N PHE A 3 -11.56 -18.56 -5.81
CA PHE A 3 -11.33 -17.77 -4.61
C PHE A 3 -12.27 -16.56 -4.57
N ASP A 4 -13.53 -16.77 -4.14
CA ASP A 4 -14.46 -15.68 -3.78
C ASP A 4 -14.07 -15.08 -2.43
N ARG A 5 -12.80 -14.68 -2.27
CA ARG A 5 -12.32 -14.04 -1.05
C ARG A 5 -12.15 -12.54 -1.29
N PRO A 6 -12.80 -11.68 -0.48
CA PRO A 6 -12.78 -10.24 -0.69
C PRO A 6 -11.37 -9.67 -0.49
N ILE A 7 -10.99 -8.75 -1.37
CA ILE A 7 -9.84 -7.86 -1.17
C ILE A 7 -10.29 -6.76 -0.22
N TYR A 8 -9.51 -6.53 0.84
CA TYR A 8 -9.71 -5.38 1.71
C TYR A 8 -8.66 -4.33 1.38
N TYR A 9 -9.11 -3.10 1.20
CA TYR A 9 -8.23 -1.95 1.08
C TYR A 9 -8.79 -0.75 1.82
N CYS A 10 -7.89 0.08 2.32
CA CYS A 10 -8.17 1.37 2.93
C CYS A 10 -7.27 2.41 2.29
N ILE A 11 -7.80 3.61 2.06
CA ILE A 11 -7.06 4.74 1.49
C ILE A 11 -7.24 5.91 2.42
N TYR A 12 -6.13 6.49 2.87
CA TYR A 12 -6.17 7.63 3.76
C TYR A 12 -4.96 8.54 3.57
N PRO A 13 -5.16 9.88 3.68
CA PRO A 13 -4.06 10.82 3.64
C PRO A 13 -3.36 10.91 5.00
N ILE A 14 -2.06 11.17 4.97
CA ILE A 14 -1.23 11.54 6.11
C ILE A 14 -0.58 12.89 5.78
N TYR A 15 -1.04 13.94 6.46
CA TYR A 15 -0.54 15.29 6.23
C TYR A 15 0.79 15.54 6.97
N GLY A 16 1.67 16.31 6.35
CA GLY A 16 2.94 16.77 6.93
C GLY A 16 4.02 15.70 7.06
N MET A 17 3.82 14.50 6.49
CA MET A 17 4.82 13.44 6.44
C MET A 17 5.11 13.07 4.99
N SER A 18 6.39 12.99 4.66
CA SER A 18 6.89 12.45 3.40
C SER A 18 6.68 10.93 3.33
N PRO A 19 6.70 10.33 2.12
CA PRO A 19 6.53 8.88 1.99
C PRO A 19 7.53 8.07 2.80
N GLN A 20 8.78 8.54 2.90
CA GLN A 20 9.81 7.87 3.69
C GLN A 20 9.51 7.92 5.18
N GLU A 21 9.06 9.07 5.71
CA GLU A 21 8.69 9.19 7.13
C GLU A 21 7.51 8.29 7.48
N VAL A 22 6.53 8.16 6.58
CA VAL A 22 5.40 7.23 6.74
C VAL A 22 5.88 5.78 6.69
N SER A 23 6.76 5.44 5.75
CA SER A 23 7.36 4.11 5.66
C SER A 23 8.07 3.76 6.97
N ASP A 24 8.97 4.64 7.43
CA ASP A 24 9.73 4.43 8.66
C ASP A 24 8.80 4.28 9.88
N ALA A 25 7.71 5.06 9.94
CA ALA A 25 6.70 4.94 11.00
C ALA A 25 5.95 3.59 10.94
N LEU A 26 5.57 3.13 9.75
CA LEU A 26 4.92 1.82 9.55
C LEU A 26 5.84 0.68 9.95
N VAL A 27 7.11 0.73 9.53
CA VAL A 27 8.13 -0.26 9.91
C VAL A 27 8.42 -0.20 11.40
N HIS A 28 8.48 0.97 12.02
CA HIS A 28 8.73 1.08 13.46
C HIS A 28 7.56 0.57 14.30
N GLN A 29 6.32 0.90 13.94
CA GLN A 29 5.12 0.48 14.69
C GLN A 29 4.84 -1.02 14.55
N ASN A 30 5.19 -1.60 13.40
CA ASN A 30 4.83 -2.97 13.08
C ASN A 30 6.02 -3.93 13.04
N GLY A 31 7.25 -3.46 12.86
CA GLY A 31 8.42 -4.32 12.59
C GLY A 31 8.66 -5.41 13.62
N ASP A 32 8.34 -5.17 14.89
CA ASP A 32 8.48 -6.17 15.96
C ASP A 32 7.35 -7.22 15.98
N ASN A 33 6.23 -6.98 15.28
CA ASN A 33 5.06 -7.84 15.24
C ASN A 33 4.98 -8.72 13.98
N TYR A 34 5.90 -8.55 13.02
CA TYR A 34 5.89 -9.24 11.73
C TYR A 34 7.21 -9.98 11.50
N ALA A 35 7.13 -11.17 10.90
CA ALA A 35 8.27 -12.04 10.56
C ALA A 35 9.26 -11.39 9.60
N PHE A 36 8.71 -10.58 8.70
CA PHE A 36 9.40 -10.00 7.57
C PHE A 36 8.80 -8.64 7.28
N CYS A 37 9.70 -7.69 7.08
CA CYS A 37 9.40 -6.33 6.68
C CYS A 37 10.36 -5.94 5.56
N SER A 38 9.83 -5.50 4.42
CA SER A 38 10.62 -4.94 3.31
C SER A 38 10.03 -3.61 2.89
N THR A 39 10.89 -2.71 2.42
CA THR A 39 10.49 -1.47 1.77
C THR A 39 11.17 -1.41 0.41
N ASP A 40 10.39 -1.21 -0.65
CA ASP A 40 10.90 -1.08 -2.01
C ASP A 40 10.35 0.17 -2.70
N ASN A 41 11.17 0.81 -3.51
CA ASN A 41 10.69 1.83 -4.44
C ASN A 41 9.97 1.12 -5.60
N VAL A 42 8.73 1.52 -5.86
CA VAL A 42 7.90 0.94 -6.92
C VAL A 42 7.26 2.03 -7.76
N MET A 43 6.94 1.70 -9.01
CA MET A 43 6.14 2.54 -9.88
C MET A 43 4.69 2.09 -9.85
N VAL A 44 3.80 2.98 -9.46
CA VAL A 44 2.36 2.73 -9.47
C VAL A 44 1.71 3.61 -10.52
N SER A 45 1.37 3.00 -11.66
CA SER A 45 1.09 3.75 -12.89
C SER A 45 2.29 4.65 -13.25
N ASP A 46 2.11 5.98 -13.21
CA ASP A 46 3.14 6.97 -13.53
C ASP A 46 3.69 7.68 -12.28
N TYR A 47 3.37 7.17 -11.09
CA TYR A 47 3.79 7.74 -9.81
C TYR A 47 4.92 6.94 -9.17
N ASP A 48 5.95 7.65 -8.69
CA ASP A 48 6.94 7.10 -7.76
C ASP A 48 6.26 6.84 -6.41
N ALA A 49 6.40 5.62 -5.90
CA ALA A 49 5.81 5.19 -4.64
C ALA A 49 6.81 4.40 -3.80
N LEU A 50 6.62 4.41 -2.48
CA LEU A 50 7.22 3.45 -1.57
C LEU A 50 6.21 2.35 -1.26
N ALA A 51 6.60 1.09 -1.48
CA ALA A 51 5.85 -0.06 -1.05
C ALA A 51 6.47 -0.63 0.23
N VAL A 52 5.67 -0.80 1.28
CA VAL A 52 6.05 -1.50 2.50
C VAL A 52 5.30 -2.83 2.57
N TYR A 53 6.06 -3.91 2.71
CA TYR A 53 5.57 -5.28 2.75
C TYR A 53 5.72 -5.82 4.16
N LEU A 54 4.62 -6.21 4.79
CA LEU A 54 4.63 -6.82 6.11
C LEU A 54 4.05 -8.24 6.05
N GLN A 55 4.82 -9.23 6.52
CA GLN A 55 4.37 -10.62 6.62
C GLN A 55 4.46 -11.09 8.07
N ASN A 56 3.34 -11.52 8.66
CA ASN A 56 3.29 -11.96 10.06
C ASN A 56 3.71 -13.43 10.16
N GLU A 57 4.47 -13.80 11.18
CA GLU A 57 4.95 -15.19 11.39
C GLU A 57 3.79 -16.20 11.49
N ASN A 58 2.64 -15.73 11.97
CA ASN A 58 1.43 -16.52 12.16
C ASN A 58 0.37 -16.27 11.07
N SER A 59 0.63 -15.38 10.12
CA SER A 59 -0.27 -15.19 8.98
C SER A 59 -0.11 -16.32 7.97
N ASP A 60 -1.24 -16.76 7.42
CA ASP A 60 -1.25 -17.63 6.25
C ASP A 60 -0.42 -16.93 5.15
N PRO A 61 0.65 -17.56 4.62
CA PRO A 61 1.54 -16.95 3.63
C PRO A 61 0.82 -16.59 2.33
N SER A 62 -0.39 -17.13 2.13
CA SER A 62 -1.29 -16.69 1.08
C SER A 62 -1.94 -15.33 1.36
N TYR A 63 -1.71 -14.66 2.50
CA TYR A 63 -2.19 -13.31 2.80
C TYR A 63 -1.03 -12.39 3.10
N GLN A 64 -0.94 -11.30 2.35
CA GLN A 64 0.10 -10.31 2.52
C GLN A 64 -0.54 -8.94 2.76
N LEU A 65 0.03 -8.19 3.71
CA LEU A 65 -0.34 -6.82 3.99
C LEU A 65 0.68 -5.91 3.30
N HIS A 66 0.19 -5.07 2.38
CA HIS A 66 1.00 -4.17 1.60
C HIS A 66 0.51 -2.75 1.83
N PHE A 67 1.45 -1.83 2.03
CA PHE A 67 1.20 -0.40 2.06
C PHE A 67 1.88 0.22 0.87
N PHE A 68 1.17 1.07 0.15
CA PHE A 68 1.76 1.91 -0.89
C PHE A 68 1.61 3.35 -0.47
N ILE A 69 2.71 4.07 -0.51
CA ILE A 69 2.85 5.40 0.06
C ILE A 69 3.33 6.30 -1.06
N ILE A 70 2.52 7.29 -1.40
CA ILE A 70 2.77 8.18 -2.53
C ILE A 70 2.74 9.60 -2.02
N GLU A 71 3.66 10.40 -2.54
CA GLU A 71 3.75 11.81 -2.23
C GLU A 71 2.53 12.55 -2.79
N CYS A 72 1.97 13.44 -1.99
CA CYS A 72 0.93 14.36 -2.43
C CYS A 72 1.20 15.75 -1.85
N ASP A 73 0.48 16.77 -2.34
CA ASP A 73 0.64 18.13 -1.85
C ASP A 73 0.41 18.21 -0.34
N GLY A 74 1.48 18.55 0.39
CA GLY A 74 1.47 18.70 1.84
C GLY A 74 1.47 17.40 2.64
N GLY A 75 1.78 16.24 2.05
CA GLY A 75 1.90 14.99 2.79
C GLY A 75 2.06 13.74 1.92
N SER A 76 1.41 12.66 2.34
CA SER A 76 1.39 11.38 1.63
C SER A 76 -0.01 10.79 1.60
N VAL A 77 -0.34 10.02 0.57
CA VAL A 77 -1.51 9.13 0.54
C VAL A 77 -1.02 7.71 0.79
N VAL A 78 -1.68 7.01 1.70
CA VAL A 78 -1.42 5.60 2.00
C VAL A 78 -2.57 4.75 1.47
N ILE A 79 -2.20 3.72 0.72
CA ILE A 79 -3.10 2.64 0.33
C ILE A 79 -2.66 1.39 1.09
N GLU A 80 -3.44 1.02 2.10
CA GLU A 80 -3.28 -0.23 2.83
C GLU A 80 -4.12 -1.30 2.15
N THR A 81 -3.51 -2.43 1.81
CA THR A 81 -4.21 -3.54 1.13
C THR A 81 -3.83 -4.88 1.73
N GLN A 82 -4.84 -5.75 1.89
CA GLN A 82 -4.65 -7.14 2.24
C GLN A 82 -5.24 -8.03 1.15
N PHE A 83 -4.41 -8.85 0.53
CA PHE A 83 -4.80 -9.69 -0.59
C PHE A 83 -3.99 -10.98 -0.64
N ILE A 84 -4.46 -11.91 -1.48
CA ILE A 84 -3.74 -13.14 -1.76
C ILE A 84 -2.65 -12.88 -2.79
N SER A 85 -1.42 -13.34 -2.56
CA SER A 85 -0.28 -13.02 -3.44
C SER A 85 -0.53 -13.29 -4.93
N GLU A 86 -1.36 -14.27 -5.26
CA GLU A 86 -1.83 -14.59 -6.62
C GLU A 86 -2.73 -13.50 -7.27
N MET A 87 -3.26 -12.57 -6.47
CA MET A 87 -4.14 -11.46 -6.87
C MET A 87 -3.40 -10.13 -7.05
N TYR A 88 -2.05 -10.15 -7.07
CA TYR A 88 -1.23 -8.94 -7.20
C TYR A 88 -1.59 -8.08 -8.42
N GLU A 89 -2.01 -8.68 -9.53
CA GLU A 89 -2.48 -7.92 -10.71
C GLU A 89 -3.79 -7.15 -10.44
N GLY A 90 -4.70 -7.73 -9.64
CA GLY A 90 -5.95 -7.08 -9.24
C GLY A 90 -5.70 -5.89 -8.31
N LEU A 91 -4.72 -6.01 -7.40
CA LEU A 91 -4.26 -4.91 -6.59
C LEU A 91 -3.76 -3.76 -7.46
N TYR A 92 -2.90 -4.05 -8.44
CA TYR A 92 -2.38 -3.02 -9.35
C TYR A 92 -3.49 -2.28 -10.11
N ALA A 93 -4.56 -2.98 -10.50
CA ALA A 93 -5.73 -2.37 -11.12
C ALA A 93 -6.50 -1.44 -10.17
N ILE A 94 -6.73 -1.85 -8.92
CA ILE A 94 -7.37 -1.00 -7.89
C ILE A 94 -6.53 0.26 -7.66
N MET A 95 -5.22 0.09 -7.51
CA MET A 95 -4.28 1.19 -7.33
C MET A 95 -4.39 2.19 -8.46
N ARG A 96 -4.30 1.75 -9.72
CA ARG A 96 -4.42 2.61 -10.91
C ARG A 96 -5.72 3.44 -10.92
N GLU A 97 -6.86 2.82 -10.63
CA GLU A 97 -8.15 3.52 -10.59
C GLU A 97 -8.23 4.58 -9.48
N CYS A 98 -7.62 4.29 -8.32
CA CYS A 98 -7.53 5.27 -7.24
C CYS A 98 -6.71 6.50 -7.66
N PHE A 99 -5.58 6.31 -8.35
CA PHE A 99 -4.77 7.44 -8.84
C PHE A 99 -5.48 8.28 -9.90
N ASN A 100 -6.18 7.64 -10.84
CA ASN A 100 -6.99 8.36 -11.81
C ASN A 100 -8.04 9.24 -11.11
N THR A 101 -8.57 8.81 -9.97
CA THR A 101 -9.55 9.58 -9.21
C THR A 101 -8.90 10.78 -8.49
N PHE A 102 -7.72 10.61 -7.88
CA PHE A 102 -7.03 11.71 -7.18
C PHE A 102 -6.52 12.79 -8.14
N THR A 103 -5.98 12.39 -9.28
CA THR A 103 -5.49 13.32 -10.31
C THR A 103 -6.58 14.15 -10.95
N MET A 104 -7.79 13.60 -11.12
CA MET A 104 -8.93 14.37 -11.60
C MET A 104 -9.33 15.47 -10.61
N LEU A 105 -9.20 15.23 -9.31
CA LEU A 105 -9.53 16.22 -8.27
C LEU A 105 -8.50 17.35 -8.16
N GLU A 106 -7.25 17.13 -8.55
CA GLU A 106 -6.21 18.18 -8.57
C GLU A 106 -6.32 19.11 -9.79
N ASN A 107 -7.02 18.70 -10.84
CA ASN A 107 -7.19 19.45 -12.08
C ASN A 107 -8.53 20.22 -12.18
N GLU A 108 -9.33 20.24 -11.12
CA GLU A 108 -10.58 21.03 -10.98
C GLU A 108 -10.40 22.23 -10.04
#